data_AF-A0A1M5S374-F1
#
_entry.id   AF-A0A1M5S374-F1
#
_cell.length_a   1.000
_cell.length_b   1.000
_cell.length_c   1.000
_cell.angle_alpha   90.00
_cell.angle_beta   90.00
_cell.angle_gamma   90.00
#
_symmetry.space_group_name_H-M   'P 1'
#
loop_
_entity.id
_entity.type
_entity.pdbx_description
1 polymer ?
#
loop_
_entity_poly.entity_id
_entity_poly.type
_entity_poly.pdbx_seq_one_letter_code
_entity_poly.pdbx_strand_id
1 'polypeptide(L)'
;MHRLLAILAFYKPFVVWSFVINAIIGFFNPHLAPALITKLFLTVFAWYYVHETSQRRKLTFYKNLGISPVKLFSILFLIDSVLTIIFLTIFKEFT
;
A
#
# COMPACT_ATOMS: atom_id res chain seq x y z
N MET A 1 11.72 -18.61 -3.44
CA MET A 1 10.30 -18.28 -3.74
C MET A 1 9.44 -17.90 -2.52
N HIS A 2 9.79 -18.26 -1.27
CA HIS A 2 8.93 -17.97 -0.11
C HIS A 2 8.88 -16.51 0.37
N ARG A 3 9.91 -15.69 0.07
CA ARG A 3 9.98 -14.29 0.51
C ARG A 3 8.92 -13.40 -0.14
N LEU A 4 8.70 -13.54 -1.46
CA LEU A 4 7.70 -12.75 -2.19
C LEU A 4 6.27 -13.10 -1.78
N LEU A 5 5.99 -14.38 -1.56
CA LEU A 5 4.69 -14.84 -1.06
C LEU A 5 4.37 -14.29 0.33
N ALA A 6 5.37 -14.20 1.22
CA ALA A 6 5.19 -13.60 2.54
C ALA A 6 4.88 -12.09 2.45
N ILE A 7 5.55 -11.37 1.56
CA ILE A 7 5.26 -9.94 1.31
C ILE A 7 3.83 -9.78 0.77
N LEU A 8 3.40 -10.62 -0.17
CA LEU A 8 2.04 -10.62 -0.72
C LEU A 8 0.98 -10.95 0.34
N ALA A 9 1.26 -11.90 1.24
CA ALA A 9 0.35 -12.24 2.34
C ALA A 9 0.18 -11.06 3.32
N PHE A 10 1.23 -10.29 3.56
CA PHE A 10 1.15 -9.04 4.33
C PHE A 10 0.41 -7.94 3.57
N TYR A 11 0.55 -7.88 2.24
CA TYR A 11 -0.08 -6.89 1.38
C TYR A 11 -1.59 -7.12 1.20
N LYS A 12 -2.06 -8.37 1.29
CA LYS A 12 -3.47 -8.74 1.06
C LYS A 12 -4.51 -7.85 1.76
N PRO A 13 -4.42 -7.57 3.07
CA PRO A 13 -5.37 -6.67 3.74
C PRO A 13 -5.20 -5.21 3.27
N PHE A 14 -3.97 -4.77 2.95
CA PHE A 14 -3.69 -3.42 2.48
C PHE A 14 -4.25 -3.16 1.07
N VAL A 15 -4.23 -4.15 0.17
CA VAL A 15 -4.82 -4.05 -1.18
C VAL A 15 -6.28 -3.67 -1.13
N VAL A 16 -7.06 -4.34 -0.28
CA VAL A 16 -8.52 -4.13 -0.22
C VAL A 16 -8.81 -2.71 0.22
N TRP A 17 -8.13 -2.24 1.27
CA TRP A 17 -8.25 -0.86 1.74
C TRP A 17 -7.77 0.15 0.70
N SER A 18 -6.67 -0.14 0.01
CA SER A 18 -6.14 0.73 -1.04
C SER A 18 -7.09 0.85 -2.23
N PHE A 19 -7.74 -0.25 -2.61
CA PHE A 19 -8.72 -0.26 -3.69
C PHE A 19 -9.97 0.56 -3.35
N VAL A 20 -10.49 0.40 -2.12
CA VAL A 20 -11.62 1.20 -1.61
C VAL A 20 -11.28 2.69 -1.62
N ILE A 21 -10.07 3.06 -1.17
CA ILE A 21 -9.63 4.46 -1.14
C ILE A 21 -9.44 5.01 -2.56
N ASN A 22 -8.89 4.23 -3.49
CA ASN A 22 -8.80 4.61 -4.90
C ASN A 22 -10.18 4.87 -5.53
N ALA A 23 -11.19 4.04 -5.22
CA ALA A 23 -12.55 4.23 -5.72
C ALA A 23 -13.17 5.53 -5.18
N ILE A 24 -12.97 5.82 -3.88
CA ILE A 24 -13.43 7.07 -3.26
C ILE A 24 -12.73 8.27 -3.91
N ILE A 25 -11.40 8.23 -4.07
CA ILE A 25 -10.64 9.32 -4.70
C ILE A 25 -11.08 9.53 -6.15
N GLY A 26 -11.22 8.46 -6.93
CA GLY A 26 -11.69 8.54 -8.31
C GLY A 26 -13.08 9.18 -8.43
N PHE A 27 -13.97 8.91 -7.48
CA PHE A 27 -15.33 9.48 -7.46
C PHE A 27 -15.35 10.98 -7.11
N PHE A 28 -14.54 11.43 -6.14
CA PHE A 28 -14.56 12.82 -5.68
C PHE A 28 -13.62 13.74 -6.46
N ASN A 29 -12.47 13.26 -6.92
CA ASN A 29 -11.49 14.07 -7.63
C ASN A 29 -10.45 13.21 -8.39
N PRO A 30 -10.61 13.00 -9.71
CA PRO A 30 -9.75 12.10 -10.50
C PRO A 30 -8.34 12.67 -10.78
N HIS A 31 -7.87 13.64 -10.00
CA HIS A 31 -6.52 14.18 -10.13
C HIS A 31 -5.46 13.25 -9.51
N LEU A 32 -4.46 12.90 -10.31
CA LEU A 32 -3.33 12.02 -9.96
C LEU A 32 -2.51 12.52 -8.75
N ALA A 33 -2.28 13.83 -8.64
CA ALA A 33 -1.44 14.40 -7.59
C ALA A 33 -2.02 14.19 -6.17
N PRO A 34 -3.28 14.57 -5.86
CA PRO A 34 -3.87 14.32 -4.54
C PRO A 34 -4.03 12.81 -4.24
N ALA A 35 -4.24 11.97 -5.25
CA ALA A 35 -4.30 10.51 -5.09
C ALA A 35 -2.95 9.91 -4.63
N LEU A 36 -1.84 10.39 -5.17
CA LEU A 36 -0.51 9.95 -4.76
C LEU A 36 -0.12 10.47 -3.37
N ILE A 37 -0.48 11.72 -3.04
CA ILE A 37 -0.20 12.31 -1.72
C ILE A 37 -0.96 11.56 -0.62
N THR A 38 -2.24 11.27 -0.82
CA THR A 38 -3.04 10.47 0.12
C THR A 38 -2.47 9.07 0.28
N LYS A 39 -1.99 8.43 -0.79
CA LYS A 39 -1.30 7.13 -0.70
C LYS A 39 0.01 7.16 0.09
N LEU A 40 0.83 8.19 -0.12
CA LEU A 40 2.04 8.38 0.66
C LEU A 40 1.69 8.51 2.15
N PHE A 41 0.69 9.33 2.47
CA PHE A 41 0.22 9.50 3.83
C PHE A 41 -0.29 8.19 4.46
N LEU A 42 -1.12 7.43 3.74
CA LEU A 42 -1.61 6.11 4.18
C LEU A 42 -0.49 5.10 4.42
N THR A 43 0.54 5.10 3.58
CA THR A 43 1.69 4.21 3.74
C THR A 43 2.50 4.56 4.98
N VAL A 44 2.74 5.86 5.22
CA VAL A 44 3.45 6.34 6.42
C VAL A 44 2.62 6.06 7.67
N PHE A 45 1.31 6.28 7.61
CA PHE A 45 0.40 6.00 8.73
C PHE A 45 0.33 4.50 9.04
N ALA A 46 0.27 3.65 8.01
CA ALA A 46 0.33 2.20 8.15
C ALA A 46 1.65 1.74 8.78
N TRP A 47 2.77 2.34 8.38
CA TRP A 47 4.07 2.07 8.98
C TRP A 47 4.10 2.45 10.46
N TYR A 48 3.61 3.64 10.80
CA TYR A 48 3.51 4.10 12.19
C TYR A 48 2.60 3.19 13.02
N TYR A 49 1.40 2.88 12.53
CA TYR A 49 0.42 2.04 13.22
C TYR A 49 0.96 0.64 13.49
N VAL A 50 1.60 0.00 12.51
CA VAL A 50 2.17 -1.34 12.66
C VAL A 50 3.41 -1.33 13.59
N HIS A 51 4.15 -0.22 13.62
CA HIS A 51 5.29 -0.06 14.53
C HIS A 51 4.84 0.05 16.00
N GLU A 52 3.75 0.78 16.25
CA GLU A 52 3.26 1.07 17.60
C GLU A 52 2.35 -0.03 18.18
N THR A 53 1.66 -0.80 17.34
CA THR A 53 0.71 -1.83 17.79
C THR A 53 1.33 -3.23 17.95
N SER A 54 0.54 -4.18 18.46
CA SER A 54 0.91 -5.61 18.60
C SER A 54 1.33 -6.29 17.29
N GLN A 55 1.09 -5.66 16.14
CA GLN A 55 1.59 -6.09 14.83
C GLN A 55 3.12 -5.95 14.71
N ARG A 56 3.80 -5.27 15.64
CA ARG A 56 5.26 -5.22 15.75
C ARG A 56 5.89 -6.62 15.78
N ARG A 57 5.20 -7.61 16.36
CA ARG A 57 5.66 -9.02 16.37
C ARG A 57 5.72 -9.64 14.98
N LYS A 58 4.77 -9.29 14.08
CA LYS A 58 4.85 -9.67 12.66
C LYS A 58 6.03 -8.96 11.99
N LEU A 59 6.24 -7.68 12.28
CA LEU A 59 7.35 -6.91 11.73
C LEU A 59 8.72 -7.50 12.12
N THR A 60 8.86 -7.96 13.37
CA THR A 60 10.06 -8.69 13.85
C THR A 60 10.23 -10.04 13.14
N PHE A 61 9.15 -10.76 12.84
CA PHE A 61 9.21 -11.99 12.05
C PHE A 61 9.76 -11.73 10.63
N TYR A 62 9.29 -10.68 9.95
CA TYR A 62 9.83 -10.27 8.64
C TYR A 62 11.29 -9.81 8.73
N LYS A 63 11.66 -9.11 9.81
CA LYS A 63 13.05 -8.73 10.08
C LYS A 63 13.95 -9.95 10.26
N ASN A 64 13.49 -10.98 10.98
CA ASN A 64 14.21 -12.25 11.18
C ASN A 64 14.33 -13.06 9.88
N LEU A 65 13.39 -12.91 8.94
CA LEU A 65 13.49 -13.45 7.59
C LEU A 65 14.49 -12.69 6.68
N GLY A 66 15.11 -11.63 7.19
CA GLY A 66 16.07 -10.77 6.48
C GLY A 66 15.43 -9.65 5.67
N ILE A 67 14.14 -9.36 5.86
CA ILE A 67 13.42 -8.29 5.18
C ILE A 67 13.29 -7.11 6.14
N SER A 68 13.99 -6.02 5.87
CA SER A 68 13.84 -4.79 6.65
C SER A 68 12.40 -4.25 6.53
N PRO A 69 11.78 -3.75 7.60
CA PRO A 69 10.44 -3.18 7.56
C PRO A 69 10.30 -2.07 6.52
N VAL A 70 11.29 -1.19 6.41
CA VAL A 70 11.31 -0.09 5.43
C VAL A 70 11.21 -0.63 4.00
N LYS A 71 12.02 -1.63 3.61
CA LYS A 71 11.88 -2.29 2.30
C LYS A 71 10.48 -2.87 2.07
N LEU A 72 9.88 -3.47 3.10
CA LEU A 72 8.55 -4.07 2.99
C LEU A 72 7.50 -3.00 2.67
N PHE A 73 7.51 -1.88 3.40
CA PHE A 73 6.62 -0.75 3.14
C PHE A 73 6.92 -0.04 1.81
N SER A 74 8.19 0.10 1.41
CA SER A 74 8.54 0.68 0.10
C SER A 74 8.04 -0.17 -1.07
N ILE A 75 8.18 -1.50 -1.00
CA ILE A 75 7.66 -2.41 -2.03
C ILE A 75 6.14 -2.34 -2.09
N LEU A 76 5.48 -2.32 -0.92
CA LEU A 76 4.04 -2.10 -0.83
C LEU A 76 3.64 -0.82 -1.56
N PHE A 77 4.24 0.31 -1.21
CA PHE A 77 3.95 1.61 -1.82
C PHE A 77 4.12 1.60 -3.35
N LEU A 78 5.15 0.91 -3.83
CA LEU A 78 5.46 0.86 -5.27
C LEU A 78 4.41 0.04 -6.04
N ILE A 79 4.04 -1.15 -5.54
CA ILE A 79 2.96 -1.97 -6.13
C ILE A 79 1.64 -1.19 -6.10
N ASP A 80 1.37 -0.55 -4.97
CA ASP A 80 0.14 0.18 -4.73
C ASP A 80 0.04 1.41 -5.65
N SER A 81 1.14 2.14 -5.85
CA SER A 81 1.20 3.28 -6.78
C SER A 81 0.97 2.85 -8.22
N VAL A 82 1.57 1.74 -8.67
CA VAL A 82 1.32 1.18 -10.01
C VAL A 82 -0.16 0.84 -10.20
N LEU A 83 -0.79 0.20 -9.21
CA LEU A 83 -2.22 -0.11 -9.26
C LEU A 83 -3.09 1.15 -9.35
N THR A 84 -2.74 2.23 -8.63
CA THR A 84 -3.47 3.51 -8.74
C THR A 84 -3.30 4.17 -10.08
N ILE A 85 -2.09 4.15 -10.65
CA ILE A 85 -1.85 4.72 -11.98
C ILE A 85 -2.73 4.00 -13.00
N ILE A 86 -2.71 2.66 -13.01
CA ILE A 86 -3.55 1.85 -13.89
C ILE A 86 -5.04 2.19 -13.68
N PHE A 87 -5.49 2.23 -12.43
CA PHE A 87 -6.89 2.54 -12.09
C PHE A 87 -7.31 3.92 -12.58
N LEU A 88 -6.51 4.96 -12.31
CA LEU A 88 -6.82 6.33 -12.73
C LEU A 88 -6.75 6.50 -14.24
N THR A 89 -5.81 5.84 -14.92
CA THR A 89 -5.75 5.86 -16.39
C THR A 89 -7.02 5.28 -17.01
N ILE A 90 -7.47 4.13 -16.51
CA ILE A 90 -8.73 3.51 -16.96
C ILE A 90 -9.91 4.42 -16.62
N PHE A 91 -10.00 4.93 -15.38
CA PHE A 91 -11.11 5.76 -14.93
C PHE A 91 -11.24 7.06 -15.72
N LYS A 92 -10.11 7.65 -16.14
CA LYS A 92 -10.07 8.83 -17.00
C LYS A 92 -10.62 8.56 -18.41
N GLU A 93 -10.53 7.32 -18.93
CA GLU A 93 -11.15 6.99 -20.23
C GLU A 93 -12.68 6.91 -20.15
N PHE A 94 -13.24 6.70 -18.95
CA PHE A 94 -14.69 6.59 -18.72
C PHE A 94 -15.35 7.89 -18.21
N THR A 95 -14.58 8.96 -17.99
CA THR A 95 -15.06 10.29 -17.55
C THR A 95 -14.80 11.34 -18.62
#